data_AF-A0A855X3U8-F1
#
_entry.id   AF-A0A855X3U8-F1
#
_cell.length_a   1.000
_cell.length_b   1.000
_cell.length_c   1.000
_cell.angle_alpha   90.00
_cell.angle_beta   90.00
_cell.angle_gamma   90.00
#
_symmetry.space_group_name_H-M   'P 1'
#
loop_
_entity.id
_entity.type
_entity.pdbx_description
1 polymer ?
#
loop_
_entity_poly.entity_id
_entity_poly.type
_entity_poly.pdbx_seq_one_letter_code
_entity_poly.pdbx_strand_id
1 'polypeptide(L)'
;MKQVSFILVLAALAGIGVLGCSDNAAVKPESAYDPEADLSHFEATMTPETASVSPSPLVTVSAGEQSLTFWPYTGADFSGQPQDPVNLVFVGKASPLQIRAALLALDGNRPAPFPPIPPFTSRWQDAIGDAQSGYSADRNWTGGVIQLACGDYGPVRFHIRLFRMGNWTVANAHFEVLIPGTADHQVLSWELAEQLVMADFLRSGLLDPVAPIIPTDQINESPFRTIPAVIYNGLPEELKQLIGGPAGQVNSDVPIATDGRAVILNLLTGSPVEPGTFVQDFTLTYDQVIPKPFCQNGFDNYVYVQGPVHLRQTVNVHANGLYAFEFKAAGELSVLPINPMTQEPTGTALSALIRERHAGQQGPRLSWLSSLKLQALLPDSVLGSGRQFTGFMVGADGRHWYRQDTQCYQD
;
A
#
# COMPACT_ATOMS: atom_id res chain seq x y z
N MET A 1 -27.16 -12.67 -40.89
CA MET A 1 -28.43 -13.03 -41.56
C MET A 1 -28.69 -14.53 -41.42
N LYS A 2 -29.56 -14.92 -40.50
CA LYS A 2 -30.39 -16.13 -40.56
C LYS A 2 -31.53 -15.92 -39.55
N GLN A 3 -32.72 -15.72 -40.10
CA GLN A 3 -33.98 -15.53 -39.39
C GLN A 3 -34.41 -16.87 -38.78
N VAL A 4 -34.88 -16.82 -37.53
CA VAL A 4 -35.84 -17.79 -37.00
C VAL A 4 -36.95 -16.99 -36.35
N SER A 5 -38.10 -16.96 -37.02
CA SER A 5 -39.37 -16.49 -36.48
C SER A 5 -40.16 -17.70 -36.06
N PHE A 6 -40.76 -17.71 -34.85
CA PHE A 6 -42.00 -18.43 -34.60
C PHE A 6 -42.79 -17.79 -33.44
N ILE A 7 -43.83 -17.05 -33.85
CA ILE A 7 -45.22 -17.02 -33.36
C ILE A 7 -45.54 -16.57 -31.92
N LEU A 8 -46.27 -15.44 -31.90
CA LEU A 8 -47.21 -14.93 -30.90
C LEU A 8 -48.33 -15.90 -30.50
N VAL A 9 -48.71 -15.88 -29.22
CA VAL A 9 -50.12 -16.04 -28.79
C VAL A 9 -50.46 -14.86 -27.87
N LEU A 10 -51.64 -14.26 -28.10
CA LEU A 10 -52.13 -13.01 -27.53
C LEU A 10 -53.45 -13.26 -26.80
N ALA A 11 -53.72 -12.43 -25.78
CA ALA A 11 -55.02 -12.09 -25.15
C ALA A 11 -55.52 -13.03 -24.03
N ALA A 12 -56.19 -12.58 -22.94
CA ALA A 12 -56.82 -11.29 -22.64
C ALA A 12 -57.12 -11.11 -21.12
N LEU A 13 -56.91 -9.88 -20.65
CA LEU A 13 -57.75 -8.99 -19.82
C LEU A 13 -58.57 -9.43 -18.57
N ALA A 14 -58.38 -8.58 -17.56
CA ALA A 14 -59.36 -7.87 -16.71
C ALA A 14 -59.90 -8.52 -15.41
N GLY A 15 -59.54 -7.87 -14.29
CA GLY A 15 -60.28 -7.87 -13.04
C GLY A 15 -60.01 -6.57 -12.25
N ILE A 16 -60.96 -5.64 -12.29
CA ILE A 16 -61.02 -4.41 -11.49
C ILE A 16 -61.46 -4.77 -10.06
N GLY A 17 -60.81 -4.19 -9.04
CA GLY A 17 -61.21 -4.31 -7.64
C GLY A 17 -60.63 -3.21 -6.74
N VAL A 18 -61.40 -2.12 -6.62
CA VAL A 18 -61.63 -1.24 -5.45
C VAL A 18 -60.47 -0.89 -4.48
N LEU A 19 -60.12 0.41 -4.52
CA LEU A 19 -59.81 1.34 -3.42
C LEU A 19 -59.56 0.76 -2.02
N GLY A 20 -58.30 0.85 -1.59
CA GLY A 20 -57.93 1.03 -0.18
C GLY A 20 -56.99 2.23 -0.08
N CYS A 21 -57.46 3.33 0.50
CA CYS A 21 -56.60 4.43 0.93
C CYS A 21 -55.64 3.91 2.00
N SER A 22 -54.38 3.63 1.65
CA SER A 22 -53.33 3.56 2.65
C SER A 22 -52.81 4.96 2.90
N ASP A 23 -52.77 5.36 4.16
CA ASP A 23 -52.17 6.59 4.62
C ASP A 23 -50.87 6.87 3.89
N ASN A 24 -50.69 8.12 3.45
CA ASN A 24 -49.40 8.66 3.03
C ASN A 24 -48.45 8.60 4.23
N ALA A 25 -47.89 7.42 4.49
CA ALA A 25 -46.67 7.29 5.25
C ALA A 25 -45.66 8.12 4.46
N ALA A 26 -45.35 9.30 4.98
CA ALA A 26 -44.27 10.13 4.46
C ALA A 26 -43.09 9.19 4.23
N VAL A 27 -42.68 9.03 2.97
CA VAL A 27 -41.45 8.35 2.61
C VAL A 27 -40.39 9.02 3.48
N LYS A 28 -39.93 8.32 4.52
CA LYS A 28 -38.83 8.81 5.34
C LYS A 28 -37.72 9.06 4.33
N PRO A 29 -37.14 10.28 4.26
CA PRO A 29 -36.00 10.50 3.41
C PRO A 29 -35.01 9.40 3.72
N GLU A 30 -34.62 8.66 2.69
CA GLU A 30 -33.58 7.64 2.78
C GLU A 30 -32.41 8.32 3.48
N SER A 31 -32.07 7.84 4.69
CA SER A 31 -31.04 8.48 5.50
C SER A 31 -29.77 8.52 4.66
N ALA A 32 -29.20 9.70 4.46
CA ALA A 32 -27.96 9.86 3.71
C ALA A 32 -26.93 8.85 4.23
N TYR A 33 -26.30 8.12 3.31
CA TYR A 33 -25.29 7.11 3.65
C TYR A 33 -24.17 7.75 4.48
N ASP A 34 -23.94 7.24 5.69
CA ASP A 34 -22.89 7.72 6.60
C ASP A 34 -21.71 6.72 6.64
N PRO A 35 -20.67 6.95 5.85
CA PRO A 35 -19.53 6.04 5.80
C PRO A 35 -18.66 6.06 7.06
N GLU A 36 -18.68 7.15 7.83
CA GLU A 36 -17.90 7.23 9.06
C GLU A 36 -18.56 6.40 10.17
N ALA A 37 -19.89 6.35 10.21
CA ALA A 37 -20.63 5.45 11.09
C ALA A 37 -20.35 3.97 10.76
N ASP A 38 -20.36 3.61 9.47
CA ASP A 38 -20.01 2.28 8.98
C ASP A 38 -18.58 1.86 9.37
N LEU A 39 -17.60 2.73 9.10
CA LEU A 39 -16.20 2.48 9.48
C LEU A 39 -16.02 2.33 10.99
N SER A 40 -16.70 3.18 11.78
CA SER A 40 -16.63 3.13 13.24
C SER A 40 -17.29 1.87 13.79
N HIS A 41 -18.39 1.42 13.18
CA HIS A 41 -19.03 0.15 13.52
C HIS A 41 -18.11 -1.03 13.20
N PHE A 42 -17.52 -1.06 11.99
CA PHE A 42 -16.55 -2.08 11.60
C PHE A 42 -15.38 -2.15 12.58
N GLU A 43 -14.79 -1.00 12.92
CA GLU A 43 -13.72 -0.89 13.92
C GLU A 43 -14.13 -1.43 15.30
N ALA A 44 -15.33 -1.09 15.77
CA ALA A 44 -15.84 -1.56 17.06
C ALA A 44 -16.08 -3.08 17.12
N THR A 45 -16.24 -3.73 15.97
CA THR A 45 -16.39 -5.20 15.88
C THR A 45 -15.06 -5.94 15.77
N MET A 46 -13.93 -5.22 15.70
CA MET A 46 -12.61 -5.84 15.60
C MET A 46 -12.15 -6.37 16.94
N THR A 47 -11.72 -7.62 16.93
CA THR A 47 -11.12 -8.27 18.09
C THR A 47 -9.68 -8.63 17.76
N PRO A 48 -8.71 -8.36 18.64
CA PRO A 48 -7.34 -8.83 18.48
C PRO A 48 -7.30 -10.33 18.18
N GLU A 49 -6.46 -10.73 17.23
CA GLU A 49 -6.20 -12.14 16.98
C GLU A 49 -5.52 -12.73 18.22
N THR A 50 -6.13 -13.79 18.77
CA THR A 50 -5.64 -14.45 19.98
C THR A 50 -4.44 -15.35 19.71
N ALA A 51 -4.19 -15.69 18.44
CA ALA A 51 -3.06 -16.49 18.00
C ALA A 51 -2.79 -16.33 16.49
N SER A 52 -2.13 -15.25 16.04
CA SER A 52 -1.50 -15.30 14.72
C SER A 52 -0.36 -16.30 14.76
N VAL A 53 -0.29 -17.11 13.70
CA VAL A 53 0.85 -18.00 13.46
C VAL A 53 2.08 -17.12 13.17
N SER A 54 3.24 -17.51 13.71
CA SER A 54 4.51 -16.92 13.27
C SER A 54 4.64 -17.13 11.75
N PRO A 55 4.99 -16.10 10.97
CA PRO A 55 5.31 -16.31 9.58
C PRO A 55 6.56 -17.20 9.46
N SER A 56 6.71 -17.83 8.29
CA SER A 56 7.79 -18.76 7.99
C SER A 56 8.31 -18.53 6.57
N PRO A 57 9.61 -18.72 6.30
CA PRO A 57 10.68 -19.05 7.26
C PRO A 57 11.12 -17.83 8.08
N LEU A 58 11.70 -18.06 9.27
CA LEU A 58 12.48 -17.04 9.96
C LEU A 58 13.96 -17.21 9.62
N VAL A 59 14.67 -16.10 9.47
CA VAL A 59 16.11 -16.05 9.23
C VAL A 59 16.82 -15.41 10.42
N THR A 60 18.09 -15.71 10.59
CA THR A 60 18.94 -15.05 11.60
C THR A 60 20.08 -14.34 10.90
N VAL A 61 20.21 -13.04 11.18
CA VAL A 61 21.35 -12.22 10.73
C VAL A 61 22.19 -11.83 11.93
N SER A 62 23.50 -11.66 11.73
CA SER A 62 24.45 -11.34 12.79
C SER A 62 25.31 -10.15 12.43
N ALA A 63 25.58 -9.28 13.41
CA ALA A 63 26.48 -8.15 13.31
C ALA A 63 27.36 -8.10 14.57
N GLY A 64 28.60 -8.54 14.46
CA GLY A 64 29.47 -8.76 15.62
C GLY A 64 28.89 -9.83 16.55
N GLU A 65 28.72 -9.49 17.83
CA GLU A 65 28.16 -10.38 18.86
C GLU A 65 26.63 -10.35 18.94
N GLN A 66 25.97 -9.49 18.16
CA GLN A 66 24.53 -9.34 18.16
C GLN A 66 23.90 -10.12 17.01
N SER A 67 22.72 -10.68 17.24
CA SER A 67 21.92 -11.35 16.21
C SER A 67 20.45 -10.93 16.28
N LEU A 68 19.77 -10.97 15.15
CA LEU A 68 18.33 -10.75 15.02
C LEU A 68 17.72 -11.91 14.25
N THR A 69 16.68 -12.52 14.82
CA THR A 69 15.85 -13.53 14.13
C THR A 69 14.52 -12.93 13.72
N PHE A 70 14.24 -12.90 12.43
CA PHE A 70 13.08 -12.19 11.87
C PHE A 70 12.56 -12.84 10.59
N TRP A 71 11.35 -12.46 10.17
CA TRP A 71 10.79 -12.86 8.88
C TRP A 71 11.39 -11.97 7.78
N PRO A 72 12.00 -12.52 6.72
CA PRO A 72 12.76 -11.75 5.73
C PRO A 72 11.87 -10.98 4.74
N TYR A 73 10.59 -10.80 5.06
CA TYR A 73 9.60 -10.10 4.24
C TYR A 73 8.72 -9.19 5.11
N THR A 74 8.00 -8.31 4.44
CA THR A 74 6.86 -7.58 5.00
C THR A 74 5.54 -8.25 4.60
N GLY A 75 4.46 -7.89 5.30
CA GLY A 75 3.11 -8.38 5.05
C GLY A 75 2.08 -7.26 4.96
N ALA A 76 1.02 -7.49 4.19
CA ALA A 76 -0.18 -6.64 4.18
C ALA A 76 -1.20 -7.08 5.26
N ASP A 77 -0.99 -8.27 5.82
CA ASP A 77 -1.80 -8.90 6.85
C ASP A 77 -0.89 -9.73 7.80
N PHE A 78 -1.48 -10.71 8.51
CA PHE A 78 -0.79 -11.62 9.41
C PHE A 78 -0.77 -13.08 8.91
N SER A 79 -1.04 -13.30 7.62
CA SER A 79 -1.09 -14.64 7.01
C SER A 79 0.30 -15.27 6.78
N GLY A 80 1.35 -14.43 6.82
CA GLY A 80 2.71 -14.83 6.45
C GLY A 80 2.94 -14.93 4.94
N GLN A 81 2.05 -14.37 4.11
CA GLN A 81 2.28 -14.21 2.68
C GLN A 81 3.26 -13.05 2.42
N PRO A 82 4.43 -13.31 1.80
CA PRO A 82 5.42 -12.28 1.49
C PRO A 82 4.88 -11.16 0.60
N GLN A 83 5.12 -9.90 0.96
CA GLN A 83 4.85 -8.73 0.11
C GLN A 83 6.12 -8.14 -0.50
N ASP A 84 7.00 -7.60 0.35
CA ASP A 84 8.25 -6.99 -0.06
C ASP A 84 9.41 -7.62 0.74
N PRO A 85 10.57 -7.89 0.11
CA PRO A 85 11.73 -8.44 0.81
C PRO A 85 12.37 -7.38 1.70
N VAL A 86 12.90 -7.82 2.85
CA VAL A 86 13.83 -7.00 3.63
C VAL A 86 15.18 -7.02 2.92
N ASN A 87 15.65 -5.86 2.52
CA ASN A 87 16.96 -5.64 1.88
C ASN A 87 17.87 -4.70 2.69
N LEU A 88 17.42 -4.15 3.81
CA LEU A 88 18.25 -3.28 4.65
C LEU A 88 18.11 -3.64 6.12
N VAL A 89 19.26 -3.71 6.81
CA VAL A 89 19.34 -3.99 8.24
C VAL A 89 20.23 -2.95 8.91
N PHE A 90 19.70 -2.22 9.87
CA PHE A 90 20.41 -1.18 10.61
C PHE A 90 20.73 -1.65 12.03
N VAL A 91 21.99 -1.47 12.45
CA VAL A 91 22.49 -1.75 13.81
C VAL A 91 23.16 -0.53 14.44
N GLY A 92 23.52 -0.61 15.71
CA GLY A 92 24.11 0.51 16.45
C GLY A 92 23.05 1.54 16.87
N LYS A 93 23.16 2.79 16.41
CA LYS A 93 22.18 3.87 16.62
C LYS A 93 21.00 3.77 15.63
N ALA A 94 20.45 2.58 15.49
CA ALA A 94 19.43 2.21 14.52
C ALA A 94 18.00 2.49 14.98
N SER A 95 17.72 3.70 15.48
CA SER A 95 16.33 4.11 15.71
C SER A 95 15.66 4.46 14.37
N PRO A 96 14.43 3.97 14.07
CA PRO A 96 13.72 4.36 12.85
C PRO A 96 13.60 5.88 12.68
N LEU A 97 13.40 6.60 13.79
CA LEU A 97 13.28 8.05 13.78
C LEU A 97 14.60 8.76 13.46
N GLN A 98 15.74 8.19 13.88
CA GLN A 98 17.05 8.73 13.55
C GLN A 98 17.45 8.40 12.10
N ILE A 99 17.07 7.22 11.60
CA ILE A 99 17.22 6.84 10.19
C ILE A 99 16.41 7.80 9.30
N ARG A 100 15.15 8.08 9.66
CA ARG A 100 14.35 9.12 9.00
C ARG A 100 15.05 10.47 9.01
N ALA A 101 15.48 10.94 10.18
CA ALA A 101 16.14 12.24 10.28
C ALA A 101 17.44 12.29 9.46
N ALA A 102 18.18 11.18 9.34
CA ALA A 102 19.36 11.09 8.51
C ALA A 102 19.03 11.28 7.02
N LEU A 103 18.02 10.54 6.53
CA LEU A 103 17.63 10.60 5.12
C LEU A 103 17.02 11.95 4.74
N LEU A 104 16.19 12.55 5.61
CA LEU A 104 15.59 13.87 5.38
C LEU A 104 16.60 15.03 5.41
N ALA A 105 17.72 14.87 6.11
CA ALA A 105 18.77 15.90 6.18
C ALA A 105 19.61 15.99 4.89
N LEU A 106 19.54 15.00 4.00
CA LEU A 106 20.30 14.96 2.77
C LEU A 106 19.69 15.89 1.71
N ASP A 107 20.57 16.50 0.91
CA ASP A 107 20.19 17.49 -0.11
C ASP A 107 19.64 16.89 -1.41
N GLY A 108 19.73 15.56 -1.57
CA GLY A 108 19.38 14.83 -2.79
C GLY A 108 20.48 14.78 -3.85
N ASN A 109 21.60 15.50 -3.70
CA ASN A 109 22.67 15.59 -4.69
C ASN A 109 23.60 14.37 -4.67
N ARG A 110 23.28 13.34 -5.44
CA ARG A 110 24.04 12.10 -5.49
C ARG A 110 25.09 12.16 -6.60
N PRO A 111 26.39 11.94 -6.31
CA PRO A 111 27.40 11.82 -7.35
C PRO A 111 27.22 10.51 -8.14
N ALA A 112 28.04 10.33 -9.17
CA ALA A 112 28.10 9.06 -9.92
C ALA A 112 28.22 7.86 -8.96
N PRO A 113 27.55 6.72 -9.27
CA PRO A 113 26.96 6.36 -10.56
C PRO A 113 25.52 6.85 -10.77
N PHE A 114 24.92 7.59 -9.84
CA PHE A 114 23.53 8.02 -9.98
C PHE A 114 23.37 9.12 -11.03
N PRO A 115 22.38 9.03 -11.92
CA PRO A 115 22.17 10.05 -12.94
C PRO A 115 21.63 11.35 -12.31
N PRO A 116 21.97 12.53 -12.85
CA PRO A 116 21.56 13.81 -12.29
C PRO A 116 20.13 14.19 -12.71
N ILE A 117 19.16 13.29 -12.52
CA ILE A 117 17.74 13.47 -12.83
C ILE A 117 16.87 12.96 -11.68
N PRO A 118 15.65 13.49 -11.46
CA PRO A 118 14.69 12.87 -10.55
C PRO A 118 14.37 11.42 -10.95
N PRO A 119 14.16 10.51 -9.97
CA PRO A 119 14.18 10.74 -8.52
C PRO A 119 15.59 10.68 -7.90
N PHE A 120 16.64 10.38 -8.67
CA PHE A 120 18.01 10.25 -8.16
C PHE A 120 18.62 11.55 -7.61
N THR A 121 18.06 12.71 -7.98
CA THR A 121 18.43 14.02 -7.40
C THR A 121 17.43 14.52 -6.37
N SER A 122 16.36 13.78 -6.09
CA SER A 122 15.32 14.21 -5.17
C SER A 122 15.76 14.07 -3.71
N ARG A 123 15.12 14.84 -2.83
CA ARG A 123 15.24 14.67 -1.38
C ARG A 123 14.31 13.57 -0.89
N TRP A 124 14.65 12.99 0.24
CA TRP A 124 13.70 12.14 0.96
C TRP A 124 12.63 13.02 1.61
N GLN A 125 11.41 12.49 1.69
CA GLN A 125 10.27 13.08 2.38
C GLN A 125 9.42 11.98 3.00
N ASP A 126 8.59 12.32 4.00
CA ASP A 126 7.58 11.39 4.49
C ASP A 126 6.65 10.98 3.34
N ALA A 127 6.31 9.69 3.28
CA ALA A 127 5.50 9.13 2.21
C ALA A 127 4.16 8.63 2.73
N ILE A 128 3.13 8.85 1.91
CA ILE A 128 1.88 8.10 1.96
C ILE A 128 2.10 6.70 1.40
N GLY A 129 1.59 5.70 2.12
CA GLY A 129 1.54 4.32 1.68
C GLY A 129 0.66 3.46 2.60
N ASP A 130 0.42 2.24 2.16
CA ASP A 130 -0.37 1.27 2.92
C ASP A 130 0.31 0.84 4.21
N ALA A 131 -0.50 0.43 5.18
CA ALA A 131 -0.01 -0.20 6.38
C ALA A 131 0.60 -1.57 6.04
N GLN A 132 1.78 -1.85 6.59
CA GLN A 132 2.43 -3.15 6.47
C GLN A 132 2.97 -3.60 7.83
N SER A 133 3.09 -4.91 7.97
CA SER A 133 3.67 -5.61 9.11
C SER A 133 5.06 -6.15 8.77
N GLY A 134 5.90 -6.27 9.79
CA GLY A 134 7.07 -7.14 9.82
C GLY A 134 7.00 -8.03 11.05
N TYR A 135 7.89 -9.02 11.16
CA TYR A 135 7.87 -9.95 12.30
C TYR A 135 9.28 -10.24 12.81
N SER A 136 9.49 -10.23 14.13
CA SER A 136 10.71 -10.75 14.76
C SER A 136 10.38 -11.72 15.89
N ALA A 137 11.26 -12.70 16.12
CA ALA A 137 11.06 -13.72 17.14
C ALA A 137 10.94 -13.13 18.57
N ASP A 138 11.57 -11.99 18.82
CA ASP A 138 11.58 -11.32 20.13
C ASP A 138 10.40 -10.35 20.34
N ARG A 139 9.79 -9.84 19.27
CA ARG A 139 8.72 -8.83 19.34
C ARG A 139 7.40 -9.23 18.70
N ASN A 140 7.34 -10.39 18.07
CA ASN A 140 6.19 -10.80 17.25
C ASN A 140 5.99 -9.78 16.10
N TRP A 141 4.75 -9.54 15.68
CA TRP A 141 4.41 -8.56 14.66
C TRP A 141 4.74 -7.12 15.08
N THR A 142 5.28 -6.35 14.13
CA THR A 142 5.60 -4.92 14.27
C THR A 142 5.08 -4.15 13.06
N GLY A 143 4.61 -2.91 13.24
CA GLY A 143 4.10 -2.08 12.16
C GLY A 143 5.19 -1.22 11.51
N GLY A 144 5.13 -1.04 10.19
CA GLY A 144 5.99 -0.13 9.43
C GLY A 144 5.53 1.32 9.51
N VAL A 145 5.68 1.95 10.69
CA VAL A 145 5.13 3.27 11.01
C VAL A 145 5.79 4.41 10.22
N ILE A 146 7.08 4.31 9.96
CA ILE A 146 7.84 5.35 9.24
C ILE A 146 8.09 4.88 7.82
N GLN A 147 7.63 5.69 6.86
CA GLN A 147 7.74 5.43 5.42
C GLN A 147 8.21 6.71 4.75
N LEU A 148 9.20 6.61 3.87
CA LEU A 148 9.77 7.75 3.16
C LEU A 148 9.83 7.47 1.67
N ALA A 149 9.73 8.52 0.87
CA ALA A 149 9.93 8.46 -0.56
C ALA A 149 11.00 9.45 -0.99
N CYS A 150 11.71 9.11 -2.06
CA CYS A 150 12.61 10.00 -2.77
C CYS A 150 12.09 10.12 -4.21
N GLY A 151 11.54 11.29 -4.54
CA GLY A 151 10.76 11.50 -5.77
C GLY A 151 9.33 11.97 -5.47
N ASP A 152 8.64 12.45 -6.52
CA ASP A 152 7.22 12.76 -6.45
C ASP A 152 6.39 11.47 -6.33
N TYR A 153 5.08 11.60 -6.07
CA TYR A 153 4.20 10.43 -5.98
C TYR A 153 4.19 9.58 -7.26
N GLY A 154 4.39 10.20 -8.42
CA GLY A 154 4.66 9.53 -9.70
C GLY A 154 5.46 10.45 -10.63
N PRO A 155 6.01 9.94 -11.74
CA PRO A 155 5.78 8.60 -12.28
C PRO A 155 6.68 7.52 -11.66
N VAL A 156 7.88 7.86 -11.17
CA VAL A 156 8.81 6.91 -10.54
C VAL A 156 9.39 7.50 -9.27
N ARG A 157 9.67 6.65 -8.29
CA ARG A 157 10.27 7.07 -7.02
C ARG A 157 10.98 5.91 -6.34
N PHE A 158 11.81 6.26 -5.36
CA PHE A 158 12.26 5.32 -4.36
C PHE A 158 11.37 5.40 -3.14
N HIS A 159 11.19 4.28 -2.47
CA HIS A 159 10.40 4.18 -1.26
C HIS A 159 11.13 3.28 -0.26
N ILE A 160 11.07 3.64 1.02
CA ILE A 160 11.62 2.86 2.13
C ILE A 160 10.64 2.87 3.28
N ARG A 161 10.45 1.71 3.91
CA ARG A 161 9.63 1.55 5.12
C ARG A 161 10.45 0.90 6.22
N LEU A 162 10.34 1.44 7.43
CA LEU A 162 11.19 1.09 8.58
C LEU A 162 10.39 0.32 9.64
N PHE A 163 10.95 -0.78 10.12
CA PHE A 163 10.36 -1.64 11.13
C PHE A 163 11.31 -1.79 12.32
N ARG A 164 10.86 -1.41 13.52
CA ARG A 164 11.65 -1.55 14.75
C ARG A 164 11.59 -2.99 15.26
N MET A 165 12.75 -3.62 15.40
CA MET A 165 12.91 -4.98 15.93
C MET A 165 13.95 -4.97 17.06
N GLY A 166 13.50 -4.65 18.28
CA GLY A 166 14.40 -4.52 19.42
C GLY A 166 15.30 -3.29 19.32
N ASN A 167 16.61 -3.53 19.31
CA ASN A 167 17.64 -2.50 19.06
C ASN A 167 17.99 -2.34 17.58
N TRP A 168 17.41 -3.19 16.73
CA TRP A 168 17.61 -3.19 15.29
C TRP A 168 16.47 -2.43 14.62
N THR A 169 16.75 -1.94 13.42
CA THR A 169 15.71 -1.55 12.47
C THR A 169 15.94 -2.34 11.19
N VAL A 170 14.92 -3.02 10.69
CA VAL A 170 14.94 -3.59 9.35
C VAL A 170 14.12 -2.71 8.42
N ALA A 171 14.41 -2.75 7.14
CA ALA A 171 13.68 -2.00 6.14
C ALA A 171 13.56 -2.76 4.84
N ASN A 172 12.45 -2.52 4.15
CA ASN A 172 12.33 -2.80 2.73
C ASN A 172 12.44 -1.48 1.98
N ALA A 173 13.30 -1.43 0.98
CA ALA A 173 13.42 -0.32 0.06
C ALA A 173 13.20 -0.79 -1.38
N HIS A 174 12.44 -0.04 -2.17
CA HIS A 174 12.17 -0.32 -3.58
C HIS A 174 12.21 0.92 -4.45
N PHE A 175 12.58 0.70 -5.71
CA PHE A 175 12.35 1.61 -6.81
C PHE A 175 11.10 1.16 -7.55
N GLU A 176 10.17 2.07 -7.77
CA GLU A 176 8.83 1.75 -8.26
C GLU A 176 8.32 2.77 -9.26
N VAL A 177 7.32 2.34 -10.05
CA VAL A 177 6.57 3.18 -10.99
C VAL A 177 5.11 3.22 -10.58
N LEU A 178 4.51 4.41 -10.65
CA LEU A 178 3.06 4.56 -10.50
C LEU A 178 2.36 3.84 -11.65
N ILE A 179 1.44 2.94 -11.34
CA ILE A 179 0.58 2.36 -12.37
C ILE A 179 -0.38 3.47 -12.84
N PRO A 180 -0.37 3.83 -14.13
CA PRO A 180 -1.15 4.96 -14.61
C PRO A 180 -2.63 4.85 -14.23
N GLY A 181 -3.18 5.93 -13.65
CA GLY A 181 -4.58 6.03 -13.26
C GLY A 181 -4.94 5.42 -11.90
N THR A 182 -4.02 4.71 -11.23
CA THR A 182 -4.26 4.10 -9.91
C THR A 182 -3.52 4.86 -8.79
N ALA A 183 -3.69 4.39 -7.55
CA ALA A 183 -2.87 4.78 -6.39
C ALA A 183 -1.76 3.75 -6.09
N ASP A 184 -1.66 2.71 -6.92
CA ASP A 184 -0.76 1.58 -6.72
C ASP A 184 0.52 1.78 -7.49
N HIS A 185 1.61 1.28 -6.91
CA HIS A 185 2.92 1.28 -7.53
C HIS A 185 3.35 -0.14 -7.85
N GLN A 186 3.96 -0.29 -9.03
CA GLN A 186 4.65 -1.52 -9.41
C GLN A 186 6.12 -1.38 -9.06
N VAL A 187 6.61 -2.27 -8.20
CA VAL A 187 8.04 -2.34 -7.90
C VAL A 187 8.80 -2.77 -9.15
N LEU A 188 9.89 -2.05 -9.43
CA LEU A 188 10.78 -2.29 -10.55
C LEU A 188 12.15 -2.85 -10.11
N SER A 189 12.64 -2.48 -8.92
CA SER A 189 13.91 -2.98 -8.41
C SER A 189 14.04 -2.83 -6.89
N TRP A 190 14.50 -3.90 -6.23
CA TRP A 190 14.92 -3.88 -4.82
C TRP A 190 16.37 -3.41 -4.68
N GLU A 191 17.26 -3.92 -5.52
CA GLU A 191 18.71 -3.64 -5.52
C GLU A 191 19.04 -2.17 -5.75
N LEU A 192 18.34 -1.52 -6.70
CA LEU A 192 18.61 -0.11 -7.01
C LEU A 192 18.27 0.79 -5.82
N ALA A 193 17.22 0.45 -5.08
CA ALA A 193 16.82 1.19 -3.88
C ALA A 193 17.74 0.92 -2.70
N GLU A 194 18.18 -0.34 -2.52
CA GLU A 194 19.20 -0.69 -1.53
C GLU A 194 20.48 0.14 -1.77
N GLN A 195 20.99 0.16 -3.00
CA GLN A 195 22.18 0.92 -3.38
C GLN A 195 22.02 2.42 -3.15
N LEU A 196 20.85 2.98 -3.46
CA LEU A 196 20.56 4.40 -3.21
C LEU A 196 20.63 4.72 -1.71
N VAL A 197 19.99 3.90 -0.87
CA VAL A 197 19.98 4.09 0.58
C VAL A 197 21.39 3.92 1.16
N MET A 198 22.15 2.92 0.70
CA MET A 198 23.55 2.74 1.08
C MET A 198 24.40 3.98 0.76
N ALA A 199 24.26 4.52 -0.46
CA ALA A 199 24.98 5.71 -0.88
C ALA A 199 24.61 6.94 -0.04
N ASP A 200 23.33 7.10 0.29
CA ASP A 200 22.86 8.17 1.15
C ASP A 200 23.38 8.03 2.59
N PHE A 201 23.49 6.81 3.12
CA PHE A 201 24.12 6.58 4.43
C PHE A 201 25.62 6.80 4.43
N LEU A 202 26.34 6.44 3.37
CA LEU A 202 27.75 6.82 3.19
C LEU A 202 27.93 8.34 3.20
N ARG A 203 27.04 9.08 2.54
CA ARG A 203 27.06 10.55 2.47
C ARG A 203 26.67 11.23 3.78
N SER A 204 25.81 10.60 4.58
CA SER A 204 25.38 11.14 5.87
C SER A 204 26.51 11.24 6.90
N GLY A 205 27.58 10.46 6.74
CA GLY A 205 28.68 10.38 7.70
C GLY A 205 28.31 9.67 9.02
N LEU A 206 27.16 8.99 9.08
CA LEU A 206 26.68 8.31 10.30
C LEU A 206 27.18 6.87 10.45
N LEU A 207 27.65 6.27 9.35
CA LEU A 207 28.20 4.91 9.36
C LEU A 207 29.46 4.83 10.24
N ASP A 208 29.61 3.72 10.94
CA ASP A 208 30.81 3.41 11.68
C ASP A 208 31.98 3.16 10.71
N PRO A 209 33.04 4.00 10.69
CA PRO A 209 34.14 3.86 9.75
C PRO A 209 35.00 2.62 9.97
N VAL A 210 34.89 1.95 11.12
CA VAL A 210 35.64 0.71 11.41
C VAL A 210 34.79 -0.56 11.24
N ALA A 211 33.47 -0.43 11.15
CA ALA A 211 32.59 -1.56 10.85
C ALA A 211 32.26 -1.57 9.36
N PRO A 212 32.61 -2.63 8.62
CA PRO A 212 32.29 -2.70 7.20
C PRO A 212 30.78 -2.75 6.98
N ILE A 213 30.35 -2.27 5.81
CA ILE A 213 29.04 -2.61 5.27
C ILE A 213 29.09 -4.09 4.86
N ILE A 214 28.19 -4.91 5.40
CA ILE A 214 28.24 -6.37 5.25
C ILE A 214 26.94 -6.83 4.57
N PRO A 215 26.99 -7.51 3.42
CA PRO A 215 25.83 -8.22 2.91
C PRO A 215 25.55 -9.44 3.80
N THR A 216 24.29 -9.74 4.06
CA THR A 216 23.88 -10.97 4.72
C THR A 216 24.18 -12.19 3.84
N ASP A 217 24.01 -13.39 4.41
CA ASP A 217 23.68 -14.56 3.59
C ASP A 217 22.37 -14.33 2.83
N GLN A 218 22.04 -15.21 1.89
CA GLN A 218 20.74 -15.14 1.24
C GLN A 218 19.64 -15.40 2.28
N ILE A 219 18.78 -14.40 2.49
CA ILE A 219 17.69 -14.43 3.47
C ILE A 219 16.31 -14.46 2.81
N ASN A 220 16.19 -14.06 1.54
CA ASN A 220 14.94 -14.09 0.78
C ASN A 220 15.14 -14.73 -0.61
N GLU A 221 14.03 -15.02 -1.29
CA GLU A 221 14.02 -15.62 -2.62
C GLU A 221 14.66 -14.70 -3.67
N SER A 222 15.32 -15.28 -4.66
CA SER A 222 15.99 -14.56 -5.74
C SER A 222 15.78 -15.30 -7.06
N PRO A 223 15.15 -14.67 -8.08
CA PRO A 223 14.46 -13.37 -8.05
C PRO A 223 13.20 -13.41 -7.17
N PHE A 224 12.60 -12.25 -6.89
CA PHE A 224 11.36 -12.16 -6.09
C PHE A 224 10.33 -11.27 -6.77
N ARG A 225 9.13 -11.83 -7.02
CA ARG A 225 8.02 -11.23 -7.80
C ARG A 225 8.41 -10.90 -9.24
N THR A 226 7.42 -10.44 -10.00
CA THR A 226 7.55 -10.09 -11.41
C THR A 226 6.91 -8.73 -11.69
N ILE A 227 7.35 -8.08 -12.77
CA ILE A 227 6.71 -6.94 -13.39
C ILE A 227 5.77 -7.51 -14.46
N PRO A 228 4.45 -7.27 -14.39
CA PRO A 228 3.51 -7.69 -15.41
C PRO A 228 3.95 -7.23 -16.80
N ALA A 229 3.88 -8.10 -17.81
CA ALA A 229 4.33 -7.79 -19.18
C ALA A 229 3.73 -6.48 -19.71
N VAL A 230 2.43 -6.25 -19.43
CA VAL A 230 1.71 -5.03 -19.83
C VAL A 230 2.31 -3.76 -19.23
N ILE A 231 2.74 -3.81 -17.98
CA ILE A 231 3.38 -2.67 -17.31
C ILE A 231 4.81 -2.51 -17.84
N TYR A 232 5.57 -3.61 -17.92
CA TYR A 232 6.96 -3.60 -18.41
C TYR A 232 7.07 -3.00 -19.82
N ASN A 233 6.16 -3.40 -20.70
CA ASN A 233 6.08 -2.93 -22.09
C ASN A 233 5.75 -1.44 -22.21
N GLY A 234 5.13 -0.84 -21.19
CA GLY A 234 4.87 0.59 -21.08
C GLY A 234 6.03 1.41 -20.51
N LEU A 235 7.09 0.78 -20.01
CA LEU A 235 8.26 1.48 -19.47
C LEU A 235 9.10 2.11 -20.60
N PRO A 236 9.66 3.32 -20.38
CA PRO A 236 10.76 3.85 -21.19
C PRO A 236 11.95 2.88 -21.27
N GLU A 237 12.65 2.88 -22.40
CA GLU A 237 13.74 1.93 -22.64
C GLU A 237 14.93 2.14 -21.68
N GLU A 238 15.17 3.39 -21.28
CA GLU A 238 16.18 3.74 -20.28
C GLU A 238 15.85 3.14 -18.91
N LEU A 239 14.57 3.10 -18.53
CA LEU A 239 14.15 2.46 -17.27
C LEU A 239 14.30 0.94 -17.34
N LYS A 240 13.96 0.33 -18.48
CA LYS A 240 14.18 -1.12 -18.68
C LYS A 240 15.66 -1.50 -18.55
N GLN A 241 16.54 -0.71 -19.15
CA GLN A 241 18.00 -0.89 -19.04
C GLN A 241 18.49 -0.69 -17.62
N LEU A 242 18.02 0.36 -16.95
CA LEU A 242 18.38 0.68 -15.57
C LEU A 242 18.06 -0.46 -14.59
N ILE A 243 16.91 -1.13 -14.77
CA ILE A 243 16.50 -2.25 -13.92
C ILE A 243 17.03 -3.61 -14.40
N GLY A 244 17.90 -3.62 -15.41
CA GLY A 244 18.53 -4.82 -15.95
C GLY A 244 17.57 -5.76 -16.68
N GLY A 245 16.42 -5.25 -17.15
CA GLY A 245 15.43 -6.05 -17.86
C GLY A 245 15.75 -6.27 -19.35
N PRO A 246 15.02 -7.18 -20.02
CA PRO A 246 15.18 -7.45 -21.44
C PRO A 246 14.85 -6.25 -22.34
N ALA A 247 15.67 -6.00 -23.36
CA ALA A 247 15.40 -4.94 -24.33
C ALA A 247 14.11 -5.20 -25.14
N GLY A 248 13.41 -4.12 -25.49
CA GLY A 248 12.22 -4.18 -26.33
C GLY A 248 10.95 -4.62 -25.60
N GLN A 249 10.06 -5.31 -26.32
CA GLN A 249 8.76 -5.79 -25.83
C GLN A 249 8.86 -7.26 -25.40
N VAL A 250 8.14 -7.63 -24.35
CA VAL A 250 8.07 -8.99 -23.82
C VAL A 250 6.64 -9.54 -23.87
N ASN A 251 6.53 -10.87 -23.93
CA ASN A 251 5.23 -11.59 -23.94
C ASN A 251 4.91 -12.27 -22.60
N SER A 252 5.81 -12.16 -21.62
CA SER A 252 5.68 -12.74 -20.28
C SER A 252 6.18 -11.74 -19.25
N ASP A 253 5.71 -11.90 -18.02
CA ASP A 253 6.15 -11.06 -16.91
C ASP A 253 7.67 -11.16 -16.72
N VAL A 254 8.27 -10.05 -16.29
CA VAL A 254 9.72 -9.92 -16.12
C VAL A 254 10.07 -10.11 -14.64
N PRO A 255 10.92 -11.08 -14.27
CA PRO A 255 11.35 -11.23 -12.88
C PRO A 255 12.03 -9.96 -12.36
N ILE A 256 11.70 -9.55 -11.13
CA ILE A 256 12.39 -8.43 -10.48
C ILE A 256 13.69 -8.97 -9.88
N ALA A 257 14.81 -8.46 -10.35
CA ALA A 257 16.12 -8.87 -9.86
C ALA A 257 16.31 -8.48 -8.39
N THR A 258 16.78 -9.45 -7.60
CA THR A 258 17.37 -9.26 -6.28
C THR A 258 18.40 -10.37 -6.07
N ASP A 259 19.43 -10.15 -5.26
CA ASP A 259 20.38 -11.21 -4.88
C ASP A 259 19.91 -12.03 -3.65
N GLY A 260 18.74 -11.67 -3.11
CA GLY A 260 18.13 -12.32 -1.96
C GLY A 260 18.80 -11.97 -0.63
N ARG A 261 19.71 -11.01 -0.60
CA ARG A 261 20.44 -10.56 0.59
C ARG A 261 19.90 -9.22 1.06
N ALA A 262 20.25 -8.86 2.28
CA ALA A 262 20.13 -7.51 2.77
C ALA A 262 21.52 -6.95 3.06
N VAL A 263 21.63 -5.64 3.11
CA VAL A 263 22.85 -4.97 3.56
C VAL A 263 22.73 -4.52 5.01
N ILE A 264 23.71 -4.90 5.82
CA ILE A 264 23.86 -4.48 7.21
C ILE A 264 24.64 -3.15 7.27
N LEU A 265 24.00 -2.12 7.80
CA LEU A 265 24.54 -0.78 8.03
C LEU A 265 24.71 -0.52 9.54
N ASN A 266 25.94 -0.40 10.01
CA ASN A 266 26.23 -0.05 11.41
C ASN A 266 26.29 1.47 11.59
N LEU A 267 25.34 2.02 12.34
CA LEU A 267 25.26 3.45 12.63
C LEU A 267 26.00 3.77 13.93
N LEU A 268 27.14 4.44 13.84
CA LEU A 268 27.92 4.87 15.01
C LEU A 268 27.23 5.99 15.77
N THR A 269 26.63 6.93 15.02
CA THR A 269 25.90 8.08 15.54
C THR A 269 24.51 8.16 14.93
N GLY A 270 23.62 8.92 15.56
CA GLY A 270 22.28 9.19 15.03
C GLY A 270 22.17 10.62 14.55
N SER A 271 21.34 10.86 13.53
CA SER A 271 21.00 12.22 13.10
C SER A 271 20.14 12.94 14.15
N PRO A 272 20.33 14.25 14.38
CA PRO A 272 19.42 15.06 15.17
C PRO A 272 17.99 14.97 14.62
N VAL A 273 17.03 14.71 15.50
CA VAL A 273 15.62 14.66 15.13
C VAL A 273 15.05 16.07 15.24
N GLU A 274 14.62 16.64 14.13
CA GLU A 274 13.97 17.95 14.10
C GLU A 274 12.47 17.81 14.43
N PRO A 275 11.99 18.43 15.53
CA PRO A 275 10.56 18.48 15.82
C PRO A 275 9.83 19.36 14.81
N GLY A 276 8.61 18.98 14.47
CA GLY A 276 7.81 19.74 13.51
C GLY A 276 6.58 18.99 13.03
N THR A 277 5.80 19.67 12.21
CA THR A 277 4.65 19.10 11.51
C THR A 277 4.93 19.11 10.01
N PHE A 278 4.82 17.95 9.37
CA PHE A 278 5.04 17.75 7.94
C PHE A 278 3.74 17.27 7.31
N VAL A 279 3.38 17.84 6.16
CA VAL A 279 2.11 17.53 5.49
C VAL A 279 2.39 17.16 4.04
N GLN A 280 1.85 16.02 3.61
CA GLN A 280 1.71 15.65 2.21
C GLN A 280 0.22 15.68 1.86
N ASP A 281 -0.15 16.38 0.82
CA ASP A 281 -1.54 16.67 0.47
C ASP A 281 -1.68 16.81 -1.05
N PHE A 282 -2.43 15.91 -1.69
CA PHE A 282 -2.65 15.89 -3.14
C PHE A 282 -3.94 15.15 -3.52
N THR A 283 -4.33 15.26 -4.78
CA THR A 283 -5.49 14.57 -5.34
C THR A 283 -5.04 13.65 -6.48
N LEU A 284 -5.52 12.41 -6.45
CA LEU A 284 -5.46 11.49 -7.58
C LEU A 284 -6.75 11.58 -8.37
N THR A 285 -6.66 11.67 -9.69
CA THR A 285 -7.81 11.64 -10.58
C THR A 285 -7.88 10.29 -11.27
N TYR A 286 -8.96 9.56 -11.00
CA TYR A 286 -9.29 8.32 -11.69
C TYR A 286 -9.99 8.67 -13.00
N ASP A 287 -9.57 7.99 -14.06
CA ASP A 287 -10.15 8.07 -15.39
C ASP A 287 -9.79 6.82 -16.19
N GLN A 288 -10.26 5.65 -15.74
CA GLN A 288 -9.78 4.37 -16.27
C GLN A 288 -10.81 3.24 -16.19
N VAL A 289 -10.61 2.25 -17.06
CA VAL A 289 -11.35 0.98 -17.06
C VAL A 289 -10.63 -0.02 -16.18
N ILE A 290 -11.30 -0.54 -15.16
CA ILE A 290 -10.74 -1.55 -14.26
C ILE A 290 -11.68 -2.75 -14.12
N PRO A 291 -11.15 -3.94 -13.78
CA PRO A 291 -11.98 -5.01 -13.23
C PRO A 291 -12.68 -4.50 -11.97
N LYS A 292 -13.96 -4.82 -11.81
CA LYS A 292 -14.73 -4.42 -10.65
C LYS A 292 -14.10 -4.99 -9.36
N PRO A 293 -13.71 -4.19 -8.36
CA PRO A 293 -12.82 -4.68 -7.29
C PRO A 293 -13.44 -5.72 -6.33
N PHE A 294 -14.76 -5.69 -6.15
CA PHE A 294 -15.50 -6.62 -5.29
C PHE A 294 -16.91 -6.86 -5.83
N CYS A 295 -17.60 -7.88 -5.30
CA CYS A 295 -18.93 -8.29 -5.78
C CYS A 295 -18.97 -8.53 -7.29
N GLN A 296 -17.94 -9.21 -7.79
CA GLN A 296 -17.85 -9.68 -9.17
C GLN A 296 -18.72 -10.93 -9.35
N ASN A 297 -19.51 -10.97 -10.43
CA ASN A 297 -20.27 -12.15 -10.87
C ASN A 297 -19.67 -12.64 -12.20
N GLY A 298 -18.44 -13.17 -12.17
CA GLY A 298 -17.71 -13.64 -13.35
C GLY A 298 -16.64 -12.68 -13.90
N PHE A 299 -15.91 -13.14 -14.91
CA PHE A 299 -14.66 -12.55 -15.40
C PHE A 299 -14.83 -11.28 -16.26
N ASP A 300 -16.03 -11.01 -16.77
CA ASP A 300 -16.29 -9.89 -17.71
C ASP A 300 -16.84 -8.62 -17.02
N ASN A 301 -16.73 -8.52 -15.70
CA ASN A 301 -17.25 -7.39 -14.94
C ASN A 301 -16.23 -6.26 -14.85
N TYR A 302 -16.24 -5.38 -15.85
CA TYR A 302 -15.43 -4.18 -15.88
C TYR A 302 -16.27 -2.94 -15.62
N VAL A 303 -15.63 -1.95 -15.01
CA VAL A 303 -16.20 -0.64 -14.75
C VAL A 303 -15.25 0.45 -15.22
N TYR A 304 -15.82 1.52 -15.77
CA TYR A 304 -15.12 2.77 -15.99
C TYR A 304 -15.30 3.64 -14.76
N VAL A 305 -14.19 4.00 -14.12
CA VAL A 305 -14.16 4.76 -12.87
C VAL A 305 -13.60 6.14 -13.13
N GLN A 306 -14.34 7.16 -12.70
CA GLN A 306 -13.98 8.56 -12.88
C GLN A 306 -14.15 9.36 -11.61
N GLY A 307 -13.18 10.23 -11.31
CA GLY A 307 -13.32 11.25 -10.27
C GLY A 307 -12.09 11.37 -9.37
N PRO A 308 -12.12 12.35 -8.46
CA PRO A 308 -11.00 12.62 -7.57
C PRO A 308 -11.03 11.77 -6.29
N VAL A 309 -9.86 11.34 -5.84
CA VAL A 309 -9.59 10.90 -4.46
C VAL A 309 -8.57 11.86 -3.86
N HIS A 310 -8.91 12.49 -2.75
CA HIS A 310 -8.02 13.37 -2.00
C HIS A 310 -7.25 12.57 -0.97
N LEU A 311 -5.93 12.71 -0.96
CA LEU A 311 -5.02 12.02 -0.05
C LEU A 311 -4.29 13.06 0.79
N ARG A 312 -4.28 12.87 2.11
CA ARG A 312 -3.58 13.74 3.04
C ARG A 312 -2.92 12.95 4.15
N GLN A 313 -1.63 13.16 4.36
CA GLN A 313 -0.89 12.69 5.52
C GLN A 313 -0.34 13.86 6.31
N THR A 314 -0.49 13.81 7.63
CA THR A 314 0.14 14.74 8.57
C THR A 314 1.04 13.95 9.50
N VAL A 315 2.31 14.32 9.56
CA VAL A 315 3.31 13.78 10.47
C VAL A 315 3.63 14.82 11.52
N ASN A 316 3.62 14.43 12.79
CA ASN A 316 4.04 15.24 13.92
C ASN A 316 5.25 14.57 14.60
N VAL A 317 6.35 15.30 14.67
CA VAL A 317 7.56 14.91 15.39
C VAL A 317 7.70 15.82 16.60
N HIS A 318 7.66 15.23 17.79
CA HIS A 318 7.77 15.94 19.04
C HIS A 318 9.22 15.98 19.54
N ALA A 319 9.55 17.01 20.32
CA ALA A 319 10.90 17.18 20.91
C ALA A 319 11.32 16.03 21.84
N ASN A 320 10.39 15.23 22.34
CA ASN A 320 10.66 14.04 23.14
C ASN A 320 10.97 12.79 22.31
N GLY A 321 11.06 12.91 20.98
CA GLY A 321 11.33 11.78 20.08
C GLY A 321 10.11 10.90 19.78
N LEU A 322 8.89 11.39 20.01
CA LEU A 322 7.67 10.76 19.51
C LEU A 322 7.40 11.21 18.08
N TYR A 323 7.29 10.24 17.18
CA TYR A 323 6.74 10.38 15.84
C TYR A 323 5.29 9.91 15.86
N ALA A 324 4.39 10.67 15.27
CA ALA A 324 2.99 10.31 15.06
C ALA A 324 2.59 10.69 13.63
N PHE A 325 1.81 9.86 12.96
CA PHE A 325 1.20 10.23 11.69
C PHE A 325 -0.28 9.90 11.66
N GLU A 326 -1.00 10.68 10.87
CA GLU A 326 -2.38 10.42 10.47
C GLU A 326 -2.47 10.56 8.95
N PHE A 327 -3.10 9.58 8.31
CA PHE A 327 -3.38 9.60 6.89
C PHE A 327 -4.89 9.45 6.65
N LYS A 328 -5.40 10.17 5.65
CA LYS A 328 -6.77 10.08 5.17
C LYS A 328 -6.78 10.04 3.66
N ALA A 329 -7.58 9.13 3.10
CA ALA A 329 -8.02 9.19 1.71
C ALA A 329 -9.54 9.32 1.65
N ALA A 330 -10.06 10.21 0.81
CA ALA A 330 -11.49 10.36 0.61
C ALA A 330 -11.81 10.72 -0.84
N GLY A 331 -12.76 10.00 -1.43
CA GLY A 331 -13.24 10.27 -2.78
C GLY A 331 -14.68 9.84 -2.99
N GLU A 332 -15.31 10.49 -3.96
CA GLU A 332 -16.59 10.12 -4.54
C GLU A 332 -16.39 10.02 -6.04
N LEU A 333 -16.59 8.82 -6.58
CA LEU A 333 -16.27 8.47 -7.95
C LEU A 333 -17.55 8.08 -8.69
N SER A 334 -17.63 8.43 -9.97
CA SER A 334 -18.61 7.84 -10.88
C SER A 334 -18.10 6.49 -11.36
N VAL A 335 -18.97 5.49 -11.36
CA VAL A 335 -18.66 4.13 -11.78
C VAL A 335 -19.67 3.67 -12.81
N LEU A 336 -19.23 3.45 -14.04
CA LEU A 336 -20.08 2.99 -15.13
C LEU A 336 -19.73 1.54 -15.48
N PRO A 337 -20.66 0.58 -15.34
CA PRO A 337 -20.46 -0.76 -15.90
C PRO A 337 -20.26 -0.68 -17.41
N ILE A 338 -19.20 -1.31 -17.92
CA ILE A 338 -18.85 -1.27 -19.34
C ILE A 338 -18.42 -2.65 -19.85
N ASN A 339 -18.55 -2.85 -21.16
CA ASN A 339 -17.89 -3.95 -21.85
C ASN A 339 -16.44 -3.55 -22.17
N PRO A 340 -15.41 -4.25 -21.67
CA PRO A 340 -14.02 -3.85 -21.87
C PRO A 340 -13.57 -3.93 -23.34
N MET A 341 -14.25 -4.73 -24.17
CA MET A 341 -13.91 -4.93 -25.59
C MET A 341 -14.49 -3.83 -26.49
N THR A 342 -15.69 -3.35 -26.19
CA THR A 342 -16.37 -2.31 -27.00
C THR A 342 -16.32 -0.93 -26.35
N GLN A 343 -15.97 -0.85 -25.06
CA GLN A 343 -16.07 0.33 -24.20
C GLN A 343 -17.50 0.90 -24.09
N GLU A 344 -18.51 0.12 -24.50
CA GLU A 344 -19.90 0.54 -24.41
C GLU A 344 -20.46 0.29 -23.00
N PRO A 345 -21.33 1.19 -22.48
CA PRO A 345 -22.00 0.99 -21.20
C PRO A 345 -22.89 -0.25 -21.21
N THR A 346 -22.80 -1.07 -20.16
CA THR A 346 -23.62 -2.28 -19.96
C THR A 346 -24.68 -2.12 -18.88
N GLY A 347 -24.68 -1.01 -18.15
CA GLY A 347 -25.61 -0.73 -17.08
C GLY A 347 -25.71 0.77 -16.75
N THR A 348 -26.45 1.07 -15.70
CA THR A 348 -26.58 2.44 -15.18
C THR A 348 -25.32 2.86 -14.43
N ALA A 349 -24.98 4.14 -14.49
CA ALA A 349 -23.91 4.70 -13.65
C ALA A 349 -24.27 4.56 -12.17
N LEU A 350 -23.26 4.27 -11.37
CA LEU A 350 -23.28 4.12 -9.92
C LEU A 350 -22.32 5.15 -9.31
N SER A 351 -22.43 5.34 -8.00
CA SER A 351 -21.47 6.14 -7.24
C SER A 351 -20.60 5.22 -6.41
N ALA A 352 -19.29 5.38 -6.47
CA ALA A 352 -18.39 4.75 -5.51
C ALA A 352 -17.91 5.76 -4.47
N LEU A 353 -17.81 5.28 -3.23
CA LEU A 353 -17.27 6.02 -2.11
C LEU A 353 -16.00 5.34 -1.63
N ILE A 354 -14.92 6.11 -1.50
CA ILE A 354 -13.65 5.66 -0.95
C ILE A 354 -13.38 6.42 0.35
N ARG A 355 -13.09 5.70 1.43
CA ARG A 355 -12.64 6.27 2.71
C ARG A 355 -11.52 5.42 3.28
N GLU A 356 -10.40 6.05 3.63
CA GLU A 356 -9.30 5.41 4.33
C GLU A 356 -8.82 6.26 5.49
N ARG A 357 -8.44 5.62 6.60
CA ARG A 357 -7.87 6.24 7.79
C ARG A 357 -6.73 5.38 8.28
N HIS A 358 -5.50 5.87 8.21
CA HIS A 358 -4.35 5.23 8.85
C HIS A 358 -3.82 6.13 9.96
N ALA A 359 -3.29 5.51 11.01
CA ALA A 359 -2.61 6.23 12.07
C ALA A 359 -1.51 5.35 12.65
N GLY A 360 -0.45 5.99 13.11
CA GLY A 360 0.60 5.26 13.80
C GLY A 360 1.50 6.16 14.62
N GLN A 361 2.17 5.56 15.60
CA GLN A 361 3.14 6.24 16.43
C GLN A 361 4.38 5.39 16.62
N GLN A 362 5.54 6.05 16.65
CA GLN A 362 6.83 5.45 16.91
C GLN A 362 7.59 6.31 17.92
N GLY A 363 8.04 5.71 19.00
CA GLY A 363 8.91 6.33 19.98
C GLY A 363 9.82 5.30 20.65
N PRO A 364 10.57 5.69 21.70
CA PRO A 364 11.52 4.78 22.37
C PRO A 364 10.88 3.54 23.01
N ARG A 365 9.60 3.64 23.41
CA ARG A 365 8.87 2.58 24.13
C ARG A 365 7.50 2.25 23.51
N LEU A 366 7.14 2.91 22.42
CA LEU A 366 5.83 2.80 21.80
C LEU A 366 6.01 2.59 20.31
N SER A 367 5.29 1.61 19.75
CA SER A 367 5.17 1.42 18.31
C SER A 367 3.79 0.86 18.03
N TRP A 368 2.95 1.58 17.31
CA TRP A 368 1.67 1.03 16.86
C TRP A 368 1.29 1.60 15.51
N LEU A 369 0.51 0.84 14.77
CA LEU A 369 0.01 1.15 13.44
C LEU A 369 -1.42 0.62 13.32
N SER A 370 -2.32 1.42 12.76
CA SER A 370 -3.69 1.02 12.41
C SER A 370 -4.04 1.55 11.03
N SER A 371 -4.88 0.81 10.32
CA SER A 371 -5.44 1.16 9.02
C SER A 371 -6.87 0.65 8.93
N LEU A 372 -7.77 1.52 8.50
CA LEU A 372 -9.16 1.22 8.17
C LEU A 372 -9.48 1.74 6.79
N LYS A 373 -10.09 0.90 5.96
CA LYS A 373 -10.48 1.21 4.59
C LYS A 373 -11.92 0.80 4.34
N LEU A 374 -12.65 1.63 3.63
CA LEU A 374 -14.00 1.39 3.12
C LEU A 374 -14.03 1.75 1.64
N GLN A 375 -14.50 0.80 0.83
CA GLN A 375 -14.90 1.02 -0.54
C GLN A 375 -16.37 0.61 -0.66
N ALA A 376 -17.24 1.52 -1.07
CA ALA A 376 -18.66 1.24 -1.26
C ALA A 376 -19.09 1.58 -2.67
N LEU A 377 -19.93 0.74 -3.27
CA LEU A 377 -20.62 1.01 -4.53
C LEU A 377 -22.11 1.19 -4.23
N LEU A 378 -22.67 2.34 -4.62
CA LEU A 378 -23.99 2.83 -4.22
C LEU A 378 -24.90 3.07 -5.44
N PRO A 379 -26.23 2.97 -5.27
CA PRO A 379 -26.92 2.58 -4.02
C PRO A 379 -26.74 1.07 -3.74
N ASP A 380 -26.83 0.69 -2.47
CA ASP A 380 -26.62 -0.69 -2.02
C ASP A 380 -27.78 -1.64 -2.34
N SER A 381 -28.83 -1.12 -2.99
CA SER A 381 -30.01 -1.83 -3.47
C SER A 381 -29.92 -2.29 -4.94
N VAL A 382 -28.81 -2.02 -5.62
CA VAL A 382 -28.63 -2.41 -7.03
C VAL A 382 -27.87 -3.73 -7.10
N LEU A 383 -28.35 -4.69 -7.89
CA LEU A 383 -27.66 -5.99 -8.03
C LEU A 383 -26.17 -5.82 -8.37
N GLY A 384 -25.31 -6.43 -7.54
CA GLY A 384 -23.87 -6.32 -7.66
C GLY A 384 -23.25 -5.10 -6.97
N SER A 385 -24.03 -4.19 -6.40
CA SER A 385 -23.48 -3.20 -5.45
C SER A 385 -22.98 -3.88 -4.18
N GLY A 386 -22.27 -3.14 -3.35
CA GLY A 386 -21.76 -3.69 -2.11
C GLY A 386 -20.77 -2.78 -1.41
N ARG A 387 -20.20 -3.31 -0.33
CA ARG A 387 -19.20 -2.64 0.49
C ARG A 387 -18.07 -3.60 0.77
N GLN A 388 -16.85 -3.10 0.73
CA GLN A 388 -15.66 -3.79 1.19
C GLN A 388 -15.03 -2.97 2.32
N PHE A 389 -14.81 -3.64 3.44
CA PHE A 389 -14.10 -3.11 4.58
C PHE A 389 -12.78 -3.85 4.72
N THR A 390 -11.69 -3.12 4.96
CA THR A 390 -10.40 -3.71 5.32
C THR A 390 -9.87 -3.03 6.55
N GLY A 391 -9.43 -3.82 7.50
CA GLY A 391 -8.87 -3.37 8.76
C GLY A 391 -7.57 -4.08 9.06
N PHE A 392 -6.60 -3.32 9.56
CA PHE A 392 -5.30 -3.79 9.99
C PHE A 392 -4.85 -3.04 11.24
N MET A 393 -4.28 -3.74 12.22
CA MET A 393 -3.56 -3.11 13.34
C MET A 393 -2.41 -3.96 13.85
N VAL A 394 -1.33 -3.28 14.24
CA VAL A 394 -0.30 -3.79 15.13
C VAL A 394 -0.17 -2.83 16.32
N GLY A 395 -0.46 -3.32 17.53
CA GLY A 395 -0.35 -2.60 18.78
C GLY A 395 1.04 -2.66 19.42
N ALA A 396 1.29 -1.76 20.35
CA ALA A 396 2.59 -1.66 21.03
C ALA A 396 2.92 -2.81 21.99
N ASP A 397 1.92 -3.61 22.36
CA ASP A 397 2.03 -4.81 23.17
C ASP A 397 2.04 -6.10 22.34
N GLY A 398 2.22 -5.99 21.01
CA GLY A 398 2.24 -7.12 20.09
C GLY A 398 0.85 -7.66 19.75
N ARG A 399 -0.24 -7.08 20.30
CA ARG A 399 -1.60 -7.38 19.81
C ARG A 399 -1.72 -6.93 18.37
N HIS A 400 -2.42 -7.70 17.55
CA HIS A 400 -2.63 -7.40 16.15
C HIS A 400 -3.99 -7.95 15.72
N TRP A 401 -4.53 -7.45 14.61
CA TRP A 401 -5.70 -8.01 13.96
C TRP A 401 -5.75 -7.58 12.51
N TYR A 402 -6.15 -8.50 11.65
CA TYR A 402 -6.52 -8.22 10.28
C TYR A 402 -7.94 -8.71 10.01
N ARG A 403 -8.74 -7.91 9.33
CA ARG A 403 -10.08 -8.31 8.89
C ARG A 403 -10.41 -7.67 7.56
N GLN A 404 -10.93 -8.47 6.65
CA GLN A 404 -11.49 -7.99 5.40
C GLN A 404 -12.89 -8.58 5.24
N ASP A 405 -13.88 -7.70 5.15
CA ASP A 405 -15.28 -8.07 4.99
C ASP A 405 -15.78 -7.53 3.66
N THR A 406 -16.47 -8.38 2.89
CA THR A 406 -17.16 -7.95 1.68
C THR A 406 -18.64 -8.28 1.82
N GLN A 407 -19.48 -7.26 1.69
CA GLN A 407 -20.94 -7.35 1.73
C GLN A 407 -21.46 -7.06 0.33
N CYS A 408 -22.01 -8.08 -0.33
CA CYS A 408 -22.57 -7.93 -1.66
C CYS A 408 -24.09 -7.93 -1.60
N TYR A 409 -24.70 -7.01 -2.34
CA TYR A 409 -26.13 -7.09 -2.60
C TYR A 409 -26.38 -8.15 -3.67
N GLN A 410 -27.04 -9.23 -3.25
CA GLN A 410 -27.47 -10.36 -4.07
C GLN A 410 -28.97 -10.56 -3.82
N ASP A 411 -29.72 -10.85 -4.89
CA ASP A 411 -31.17 -11.08 -4.85
C ASP A 411 -31.56 -12.33 -4.03
#